data_AF-A0A917QAG8-F1
#
_entry.id   AF-A0A917QAG8-F1
#
_cell.length_a   1.000
_cell.length_b   1.000
_cell.length_c   1.000
_cell.angle_alpha   90.00
_cell.angle_beta   90.00
_cell.angle_gamma   90.00
#
_symmetry.space_group_name_H-M   'P 1'
#
loop_
_entity.id
_entity.type
_entity.pdbx_description
1 polymer ?
#
loop_
_entity_poly.entity_id
_entity_poly.type
_entity_poly.pdbx_seq_one_letter_code
_entity_poly.pdbx_strand_id
1 'polypeptide(L)'
;MPPNCWRSAISRITGRSRHQDDAAGSENYATTPVNAEFVGEHVPGNRVWNGTHVKYLTEQERQLYLLRAADGLLYDSQGRIYDTSAARTLWSPEGGRAIFAMDRNGRIYSAPHHILGQFHHSSFLAGRPVAGAGEIEVRQGRVVLISDHSTHYRPAREFTAQVLDSLNKQGIPAEEITVEFHQPPSVGS
;
A
#
# COMPACT_ATOMS: atom_id res chain seq x y z
N MET A 1 -20.10 2.06 -75.07
CA MET A 1 -20.51 3.06 -74.06
C MET A 1 -19.64 2.89 -72.81
N PRO A 2 -18.79 3.88 -72.49
CA PRO A 2 -18.17 4.09 -71.17
C PRO A 2 -19.13 4.97 -70.31
N PRO A 3 -18.77 5.64 -69.19
CA PRO A 3 -17.63 5.52 -68.25
C PRO A 3 -18.03 5.59 -66.73
N ASN A 4 -17.03 5.47 -65.84
CA ASN A 4 -16.79 6.18 -64.56
C ASN A 4 -17.90 6.35 -63.49
N CYS A 5 -17.58 6.09 -62.21
CA CYS A 5 -17.19 7.15 -61.26
C CYS A 5 -17.11 6.65 -59.80
N TRP A 6 -16.16 7.24 -59.08
CA TRP A 6 -15.89 7.13 -57.65
C TRP A 6 -17.01 7.68 -56.77
N ARG A 7 -17.09 7.23 -55.51
CA ARG A 7 -17.20 8.10 -54.32
C ARG A 7 -16.95 7.35 -53.01
N SER A 8 -16.10 7.95 -52.19
CA SER A 8 -15.84 7.63 -50.79
C SER A 8 -17.10 7.78 -49.92
N ALA A 9 -17.22 6.93 -48.90
CA ALA A 9 -17.89 7.30 -47.66
C ALA A 9 -17.17 6.64 -46.47
N ILE A 10 -16.40 7.48 -45.78
CA ILE A 10 -15.95 7.27 -44.41
C ILE A 10 -17.20 7.13 -43.54
N SER A 11 -17.33 6.03 -42.80
CA SER A 11 -18.22 6.00 -41.64
C SER A 11 -17.37 5.82 -40.39
N ARG A 12 -17.15 6.94 -39.70
CA ARG A 12 -16.70 6.97 -38.31
C ARG A 12 -17.84 6.35 -37.49
N ILE A 13 -17.59 5.20 -36.87
CA ILE A 13 -18.36 4.77 -35.71
C ILE A 13 -17.46 4.97 -34.50
N THR A 14 -17.70 6.12 -33.88
CA THR A 14 -17.39 6.49 -32.51
C THR A 14 -18.02 5.54 -31.50
N GLY A 15 -17.32 5.33 -30.38
CA GLY A 15 -17.84 4.75 -29.15
C GLY A 15 -17.60 3.24 -29.08
N ARG A 16 -16.88 2.71 -28.09
CA ARG A 16 -16.95 3.04 -26.67
C ARG A 16 -15.61 2.70 -26.04
N SER A 17 -14.97 3.71 -25.44
CA SER A 17 -13.92 3.49 -24.45
C SER A 17 -14.47 2.52 -23.40
N ARG A 18 -13.86 1.33 -23.31
CA ARG A 18 -13.92 0.55 -22.08
C ARG A 18 -12.93 1.21 -21.13
N HIS A 19 -13.36 2.33 -20.55
CA HIS A 19 -13.02 2.59 -19.16
C HIS A 19 -13.68 1.45 -18.37
N GLN A 20 -12.92 0.39 -18.13
CA GLN A 20 -13.08 -0.40 -16.92
C GLN A 20 -12.69 0.53 -15.77
N ASP A 21 -13.59 1.43 -15.42
CA ASP A 21 -13.67 1.89 -14.05
C ASP A 21 -14.33 0.74 -13.29
N ASP A 22 -13.51 -0.28 -13.02
CA ASP A 22 -13.87 -1.35 -12.10
C ASP A 22 -13.92 -0.70 -10.72
N ALA A 23 -15.12 -0.22 -10.39
CA ALA A 23 -15.54 0.01 -9.02
C ALA A 23 -15.47 -1.34 -8.28
N ALA A 24 -14.28 -1.69 -7.81
CA ALA A 24 -14.09 -2.65 -6.75
C ALA A 24 -15.05 -2.25 -5.62
N GLY A 25 -15.89 -3.21 -5.21
CA GLY A 25 -16.79 -3.04 -4.07
C GLY A 25 -16.03 -2.44 -2.89
N SER A 26 -16.69 -1.57 -2.14
CA SER A 26 -16.09 -0.92 -0.98
C SER A 26 -15.78 -1.96 0.10
N GLU A 27 -14.65 -2.64 -0.02
CA GLU A 27 -14.13 -3.47 1.05
C GLU A 27 -14.03 -2.58 2.29
N ASN A 28 -14.51 -3.09 3.43
CA ASN A 28 -14.52 -2.37 4.70
C ASN A 28 -13.81 -3.24 5.73
N TYR A 29 -12.49 -3.33 5.58
CA TYR A 29 -11.63 -3.92 6.60
C TYR A 29 -11.74 -3.12 7.91
N ALA A 30 -11.69 -3.82 9.04
CA ALA A 30 -11.60 -3.19 10.35
C ALA A 30 -10.32 -2.37 10.42
N THR A 31 -10.37 -1.21 11.08
CA THR A 31 -9.22 -0.31 11.19
C THR A 31 -8.84 -0.06 12.65
N THR A 32 -7.55 0.16 12.88
CA THR A 32 -7.00 0.58 14.17
C THR A 32 -6.44 2.01 14.06
N PRO A 33 -6.70 2.90 15.03
CA PRO A 33 -6.12 4.24 15.03
C PRO A 33 -4.61 4.20 15.25
N VAL A 34 -3.92 5.29 14.90
CA VAL A 34 -2.54 5.49 15.33
C VAL A 34 -2.47 5.57 16.86
N ASN A 35 -1.40 5.05 17.47
CA ASN A 35 -1.22 5.14 18.91
C ASN A 35 -1.18 6.61 19.36
N ALA A 36 -1.81 6.89 20.51
CA ALA A 36 -1.99 8.25 21.02
C ALA A 36 -0.67 9.03 21.18
N GLU A 37 0.44 8.34 21.45
CA GLU A 37 1.78 8.93 21.59
C GLU A 37 2.31 9.59 20.30
N PHE A 38 1.81 9.19 19.13
CA PHE A 38 2.21 9.75 17.83
C PHE A 38 1.20 10.73 17.25
N VAL A 39 0.07 10.98 17.94
CA VAL A 39 -0.92 11.95 17.47
C VAL A 39 -0.29 13.35 17.45
N GLY A 40 -0.38 14.02 16.31
CA GLY A 40 0.19 15.36 16.13
C GLY A 40 1.67 15.39 15.75
N GLU A 41 2.31 14.25 15.49
CA GLU A 41 3.73 14.16 15.10
C GLU A 41 4.08 14.85 13.77
N HIS A 42 3.07 15.19 12.95
CA HIS A 42 3.23 15.91 11.70
C HIS A 42 3.30 17.43 11.88
N VAL A 43 2.94 17.93 13.07
CA VAL A 43 2.92 19.37 13.36
C VAL A 43 4.37 19.84 13.56
N PRO A 44 4.86 20.85 12.83
CA PRO A 44 6.19 21.41 13.09
C PRO A 44 6.31 21.91 14.53
N GLY A 45 7.39 21.52 15.23
CA GLY A 45 7.60 21.86 16.65
C GLY A 45 6.81 20.99 17.64
N ASN A 46 6.28 19.84 17.20
CA ASN A 46 5.65 18.86 18.08
C ASN A 46 6.65 18.31 19.14
N ARG A 47 6.10 17.66 20.17
CA ARG A 47 6.88 17.04 21.25
C ARG A 47 7.28 15.59 20.99
N VAL A 48 6.76 14.98 19.92
CA VAL A 48 7.01 13.58 19.55
C VAL A 48 8.41 13.44 18.94
N TRP A 49 8.77 14.36 18.05
CA TRP A 49 10.04 14.37 17.34
C TRP A 49 10.79 15.67 17.61
N ASN A 50 11.93 15.57 18.30
CA ASN A 50 12.72 16.73 18.68
C ASN A 50 13.33 17.42 17.45
N GLY A 51 12.75 18.54 17.04
CA GLY A 51 13.24 19.36 15.92
C GLY A 51 12.87 18.84 14.51
N THR A 52 12.11 17.76 14.41
CA THR A 52 11.61 17.21 13.13
C THR A 52 10.10 16.95 13.20
N HIS A 53 9.49 16.57 12.09
CA HIS A 53 8.08 16.21 12.02
C HIS A 53 7.84 15.22 10.89
N VAL A 54 6.87 14.33 11.08
CA VAL A 54 6.53 13.33 10.07
C VAL A 54 5.77 13.98 8.94
N LYS A 55 6.23 13.75 7.71
CA LYS A 55 5.47 14.16 6.52
C LYS A 55 4.22 13.31 6.40
N TYR A 56 3.05 13.93 6.48
CA TYR A 56 1.79 13.31 6.12
C TYR A 56 1.51 13.53 4.64
N LEU A 57 1.18 12.46 3.93
CA LEU A 57 0.91 12.52 2.50
C LEU A 57 -0.53 12.93 2.21
N THR A 58 -0.70 13.76 1.19
CA THR A 58 -2.00 13.99 0.57
C THR A 58 -2.46 12.74 -0.20
N GLU A 59 -3.74 12.72 -0.58
CA GLU A 59 -4.29 11.65 -1.42
C GLU A 59 -3.56 11.49 -2.76
N GLN A 60 -3.12 12.60 -3.35
CA GLN A 60 -2.37 12.60 -4.60
C GLN A 60 -0.95 12.07 -4.40
N GLU A 61 -0.26 12.51 -3.35
CA GLU A 61 1.12 12.06 -3.07
C GLU A 61 1.18 10.57 -2.72
N ARG A 62 0.20 10.04 -1.96
CA ARG A 62 0.22 8.62 -1.59
C ARG A 62 0.06 7.67 -2.79
N GLN A 63 -0.47 8.15 -3.92
CA GLN A 63 -0.57 7.32 -5.14
C GLN A 63 0.80 6.84 -5.63
N LEU A 64 1.88 7.59 -5.36
CA LEU A 64 3.24 7.20 -5.73
C LEU A 64 3.74 5.95 -4.99
N TYR A 65 3.09 5.63 -3.87
CA TYR A 65 3.44 4.50 -3.00
C TYR A 65 2.44 3.35 -3.11
N LEU A 66 1.39 3.51 -3.92
CA LEU A 66 0.38 2.47 -4.10
C LEU A 66 0.98 1.27 -4.82
N LEU A 67 0.83 0.09 -4.22
CA LEU A 67 1.18 -1.17 -4.86
C LEU A 67 -0.01 -1.68 -5.68
N ARG A 68 0.29 -2.37 -6.78
CA ARG A 68 -0.68 -3.03 -7.64
C ARG A 68 -0.34 -4.50 -7.77
N ALA A 69 -1.34 -5.37 -7.65
CA ALA A 69 -1.17 -6.79 -7.90
C ALA A 69 -1.61 -7.13 -9.33
N ALA A 70 -0.81 -7.95 -10.02
CA ALA A 70 -1.15 -8.56 -11.29
C ALA A 70 -0.35 -9.86 -11.45
N ASP A 71 -0.95 -10.91 -12.02
CA ASP A 71 -0.28 -12.17 -12.33
C ASP A 71 0.49 -12.80 -11.14
N GLY A 72 -0.03 -12.63 -9.92
CA GLY A 72 0.61 -13.13 -8.68
C GLY A 72 1.82 -12.32 -8.20
N LEU A 73 2.08 -11.16 -8.81
CA LEU A 73 3.21 -10.29 -8.50
C LEU A 73 2.75 -8.88 -8.11
N LEU A 74 3.58 -8.21 -7.31
CA LEU A 74 3.42 -6.80 -6.96
C LEU A 74 4.23 -5.88 -7.88
N TYR A 75 3.60 -4.76 -8.21
CA TYR A 75 4.13 -3.69 -9.02
C TYR A 75 4.01 -2.36 -8.27
N ASP A 76 4.95 -1.45 -8.52
CA ASP A 76 4.87 -0.07 -8.01
C ASP A 76 3.87 0.77 -8.81
N SER A 77 3.68 2.02 -8.38
CA SER A 77 2.76 2.97 -9.03
C SER A 77 3.12 3.27 -10.50
N GLN A 78 4.36 3.02 -10.90
CA GLN A 78 4.87 3.18 -12.26
C GLN A 78 4.73 1.90 -13.10
N GLY A 79 4.21 0.80 -12.54
CA GLY A 79 4.04 -0.48 -13.24
C GLY A 79 5.32 -1.29 -13.34
N ARG A 80 6.35 -0.98 -12.54
CA ARG A 80 7.59 -1.78 -12.46
C ARG A 80 7.44 -2.85 -11.39
N ILE A 81 8.12 -3.97 -11.58
CA ILE A 81 8.18 -5.04 -10.56
C ILE A 81 8.66 -4.43 -9.25
N TYR A 82 7.87 -4.63 -8.19
CA TYR A 82 8.21 -4.13 -6.87
C TYR A 82 9.25 -5.05 -6.22
N ASP A 83 10.31 -4.47 -5.69
CA ASP A 83 11.41 -5.20 -5.07
C ASP A 83 11.96 -4.41 -3.90
N THR A 84 12.14 -5.09 -2.77
CA THR A 84 12.59 -4.49 -1.50
C THR A 84 14.02 -4.90 -1.14
N SER A 85 14.74 -5.59 -2.02
CA SER A 85 16.09 -6.13 -1.72
C SER A 85 17.10 -5.03 -1.40
N ALA A 86 16.92 -3.85 -1.99
CA ALA A 86 17.72 -2.66 -1.70
C ALA A 86 17.09 -1.74 -0.63
N ALA A 87 15.90 -2.07 -0.14
CA ALA A 87 15.21 -1.28 0.88
C ALA A 87 15.85 -1.49 2.25
N ARG A 88 15.74 -0.48 3.10
CA ARG A 88 16.22 -0.51 4.48
C ARG A 88 15.20 0.18 5.38
N THR A 89 14.93 -0.42 6.52
CA THR A 89 14.11 0.18 7.57
C THR A 89 14.89 0.34 8.86
N LEU A 90 14.32 1.04 9.82
CA LEU A 90 14.86 1.11 11.18
C LEU A 90 14.87 -0.26 11.88
N TRP A 91 13.97 -1.16 11.51
CA TRP A 91 13.83 -2.49 12.13
C TRP A 91 14.65 -3.57 11.43
N SER A 92 14.91 -3.37 10.15
CA SER A 92 15.70 -4.26 9.29
C SER A 92 16.85 -3.47 8.66
N PRO A 93 17.84 -3.03 9.45
CA PRO A 93 18.98 -2.25 8.96
C PRO A 93 19.88 -3.07 8.02
N GLU A 94 19.86 -4.40 8.14
CA GLU A 94 20.52 -5.32 7.21
C GLU A 94 19.90 -5.22 5.80
N GLY A 95 18.66 -4.74 5.72
CA GLY A 95 17.93 -4.44 4.50
C GLY A 95 16.93 -5.52 4.11
N GLY A 96 16.34 -5.35 2.93
CA GLY A 96 15.45 -6.33 2.34
C GLY A 96 13.98 -6.16 2.68
N ARG A 97 13.61 -5.20 3.55
CA ARG A 97 12.21 -4.95 3.94
C ARG A 97 11.84 -3.48 3.75
N ALA A 98 10.55 -3.23 3.58
CA ALA A 98 9.96 -1.89 3.43
C ALA A 98 8.79 -1.71 4.39
N ILE A 99 8.52 -0.49 4.83
CA ILE A 99 7.32 -0.21 5.63
C ILE A 99 6.08 -0.18 4.73
N PHE A 100 4.95 -0.68 5.22
CA PHE A 100 3.68 -0.60 4.50
C PHE A 100 2.52 -0.19 5.42
N ALA A 101 1.48 0.40 4.82
CA ALA A 101 0.18 0.58 5.47
C ALA A 101 -0.95 0.23 4.49
N MET A 102 -2.03 -0.34 5.00
CA MET A 102 -3.22 -0.71 4.24
C MET A 102 -4.40 0.17 4.65
N ASP A 103 -5.13 0.71 3.66
CA ASP A 103 -6.38 1.44 3.91
C ASP A 103 -7.57 0.49 4.14
N ARG A 104 -8.71 1.02 4.60
CA ARG A 104 -9.93 0.24 4.83
C ARG A 104 -10.46 -0.51 3.60
N ASN A 105 -10.06 -0.10 2.39
CA ASN A 105 -10.49 -0.70 1.13
C ASN A 105 -9.48 -1.75 0.62
N GLY A 106 -8.47 -2.11 1.42
CA GLY A 106 -7.44 -3.07 1.03
C GLY A 106 -6.34 -2.49 0.13
N ARG A 107 -6.28 -1.17 -0.06
CA ARG A 107 -5.18 -0.56 -0.83
C ARG A 107 -3.91 -0.54 0.03
N ILE A 108 -2.86 -1.17 -0.47
CA ILE A 108 -1.57 -1.27 0.22
C ILE A 108 -0.62 -0.21 -0.35
N TYR A 109 -0.05 0.59 0.55
CA TYR A 109 0.98 1.57 0.25
C TYR A 109 2.30 1.11 0.88
N SER A 110 3.40 1.21 0.13
CA SER A 110 4.72 0.82 0.64
C SER A 110 5.82 1.78 0.20
N ALA A 111 6.79 2.01 1.08
CA ALA A 111 7.94 2.85 0.81
C ALA A 111 9.22 2.07 1.15
N PRO A 112 10.16 1.90 0.21
CA PRO A 112 11.44 1.23 0.46
C PRO A 112 12.39 2.06 1.35
N HIS A 113 11.98 3.29 1.72
CA HIS A 113 12.72 4.19 2.57
C HIS A 113 11.88 4.54 3.81
N HIS A 114 12.43 4.22 4.98
CA HIS A 114 11.91 4.60 6.30
C HIS A 114 12.92 5.56 6.93
N ILE A 115 12.53 6.82 7.11
CA ILE A 115 13.43 7.87 7.61
C ILE A 115 12.91 8.36 8.96
N LEU A 116 13.70 8.12 10.02
CA LEU A 116 13.34 8.48 11.39
C LEU A 116 12.96 9.96 11.50
N GLY A 117 11.80 10.20 12.13
CA GLY A 117 11.23 11.53 12.33
C GLY A 117 10.79 12.27 11.06
N GLN A 118 10.78 11.62 9.89
CA GLN A 118 10.41 12.25 8.61
C GLN A 118 9.38 11.46 7.82
N PHE A 119 9.49 10.13 7.76
CA PHE A 119 8.56 9.28 7.00
C PHE A 119 8.37 7.93 7.70
N HIS A 120 7.13 7.67 8.13
CA HIS A 120 6.74 6.49 8.92
C HIS A 120 5.46 5.86 8.38
N HIS A 121 4.98 4.77 8.99
CA HIS A 121 3.69 4.14 8.60
C HIS A 121 2.53 5.15 8.58
N SER A 122 2.52 6.09 9.51
CA SER A 122 1.51 7.16 9.61
C SER A 122 1.51 8.13 8.43
N SER A 123 2.63 8.25 7.70
CA SER A 123 2.76 9.11 6.52
C SER A 123 1.76 8.76 5.43
N PHE A 124 1.55 7.47 5.15
CA PHE A 124 0.73 7.02 4.01
C PHE A 124 -0.72 7.49 4.07
N LEU A 125 -1.35 7.41 5.25
CA LEU A 125 -2.76 7.77 5.46
C LEU A 125 -2.95 9.03 6.29
N ALA A 126 -1.90 9.82 6.48
CA ALA A 126 -1.91 11.06 7.28
C ALA A 126 -2.41 10.83 8.72
N GLY A 127 -1.90 9.78 9.38
CA GLY A 127 -2.26 9.42 10.76
C GLY A 127 -3.68 8.89 10.96
N ARG A 128 -4.46 8.72 9.89
CA ARG A 128 -5.81 8.13 9.95
C ARG A 128 -5.74 6.62 10.22
N PRO A 129 -6.83 6.01 10.75
CA PRO A 129 -6.87 4.57 11.00
C PRO A 129 -6.49 3.71 9.78
N VAL A 130 -5.75 2.64 10.04
CA VAL A 130 -5.25 1.69 9.02
C VAL A 130 -5.89 0.32 9.23
N ALA A 131 -6.08 -0.43 8.15
CA ALA A 131 -6.52 -1.82 8.20
C ALA A 131 -5.37 -2.82 8.41
N GLY A 132 -4.12 -2.35 8.33
CA GLY A 132 -2.92 -3.10 8.61
C GLY A 132 -1.69 -2.21 8.43
N ALA A 133 -0.62 -2.47 9.18
CA ALA A 133 0.66 -1.78 9.04
C ALA A 133 1.80 -2.66 9.55
N GLY A 134 2.97 -2.52 8.96
CA GLY A 134 4.15 -3.28 9.38
C GLY A 134 5.24 -3.24 8.34
N GLU A 135 5.93 -4.37 8.15
CA GLU A 135 6.95 -4.51 7.10
C GLU A 135 6.55 -5.54 6.05
N ILE A 136 6.95 -5.29 4.81
CA ILE A 136 6.78 -6.19 3.69
C ILE A 136 8.15 -6.51 3.08
N GLU A 137 8.38 -7.79 2.81
CA GLU A 137 9.48 -8.28 2.00
C GLU A 137 8.96 -8.75 0.65
N VAL A 138 9.48 -8.14 -0.41
CA VAL A 138 9.17 -8.49 -1.79
C VAL A 138 10.46 -8.73 -2.58
N ARG A 139 10.50 -9.85 -3.30
CA ARG A 139 11.60 -10.28 -4.16
C ARG A 139 11.07 -10.53 -5.56
N GLN A 140 11.52 -9.75 -6.54
CA GLN A 140 11.06 -9.85 -7.92
C GLN A 140 9.53 -9.87 -8.06
N GLY A 141 8.84 -9.01 -7.28
CA GLY A 141 7.38 -8.91 -7.26
C GLY A 141 6.68 -9.95 -6.38
N ARG A 142 7.35 -11.02 -5.96
CA ARG A 142 6.76 -12.01 -5.05
C ARG A 142 6.82 -11.52 -3.62
N VAL A 143 5.68 -11.54 -2.92
CA VAL A 143 5.64 -11.27 -1.49
C VAL A 143 6.20 -12.50 -0.77
N VAL A 144 7.26 -12.29 -0.01
CA VAL A 144 7.96 -13.35 0.73
C VAL A 144 7.56 -13.30 2.20
N LEU A 145 7.38 -12.10 2.75
CA LEU A 145 7.09 -11.91 4.16
C LEU A 145 6.22 -10.69 4.43
N ILE A 146 5.34 -10.84 5.42
CA ILE A 146 4.61 -9.75 6.06
C ILE A 146 4.87 -9.83 7.57
N SER A 147 5.23 -8.70 8.17
CA SER A 147 5.27 -8.55 9.63
C SER A 147 4.28 -7.48 10.09
N ASP A 148 3.86 -7.56 11.35
CA ASP A 148 3.07 -6.51 12.04
C ASP A 148 3.98 -5.47 12.74
N HIS A 149 5.25 -5.38 12.33
CA HIS A 149 6.25 -4.54 12.98
C HIS A 149 6.05 -3.05 12.63
N SER A 150 5.13 -2.41 13.35
CA SER A 150 4.85 -0.98 13.25
C SER A 150 4.79 -0.35 14.64
N THR A 151 5.73 0.54 14.94
CA THR A 151 5.70 1.31 16.20
C THR A 151 4.50 2.24 16.31
N HIS A 152 4.08 2.84 15.18
CA HIS A 152 3.04 3.87 15.17
C HIS A 152 1.65 3.31 15.41
N TYR A 153 1.33 2.17 14.79
CA TYR A 153 0.01 1.57 14.88
C TYR A 153 -0.05 0.37 15.80
N ARG A 154 1.08 -0.35 16.00
CA ARG A 154 1.17 -1.62 16.75
C ARG A 154 -0.08 -2.49 16.53
N PRO A 155 -0.43 -2.79 15.27
CA PRO A 155 -1.69 -3.43 14.97
C PRO A 155 -1.70 -4.83 15.56
N ALA A 156 -2.82 -5.21 16.19
CA ALA A 156 -3.01 -6.57 16.66
C ALA A 156 -3.03 -7.58 15.49
N ARG A 157 -2.77 -8.86 15.78
CA ARG A 157 -2.52 -9.90 14.76
C ARG A 157 -3.64 -10.06 13.73
N GLU A 158 -4.88 -9.77 14.10
CA GLU A 158 -6.03 -9.83 13.19
C GLU A 158 -5.93 -8.82 12.04
N PHE A 159 -5.29 -7.66 12.24
CA PHE A 159 -5.05 -6.69 11.18
C PHE A 159 -4.01 -7.22 10.18
N THR A 160 -3.01 -7.97 10.64
CA THR A 160 -2.08 -8.68 9.76
C THR A 160 -2.78 -9.74 8.93
N ALA A 161 -3.73 -10.47 9.53
CA ALA A 161 -4.55 -11.42 8.78
C ALA A 161 -5.40 -10.74 7.69
N GLN A 162 -5.93 -9.53 7.95
CA GLN A 162 -6.63 -8.74 6.93
C GLN A 162 -5.72 -8.35 5.75
N VAL A 163 -4.43 -8.11 5.98
CA VAL A 163 -3.46 -7.83 4.92
C VAL A 163 -3.27 -9.05 4.02
N LEU A 164 -3.15 -10.25 4.60
CA LEU A 164 -3.04 -11.50 3.83
C LEU A 164 -4.32 -11.80 3.03
N ASP A 165 -5.50 -11.61 3.64
CA ASP A 165 -6.78 -11.72 2.94
C ASP A 165 -6.84 -10.75 1.74
N SER A 166 -6.42 -9.50 1.94
CA SER A 166 -6.42 -8.50 0.88
C SER A 166 -5.45 -8.84 -0.25
N LEU A 167 -4.24 -9.32 0.07
CA LEU A 167 -3.27 -9.78 -0.92
C LEU A 167 -3.81 -10.98 -1.72
N ASN A 168 -4.42 -11.95 -1.04
CA ASN A 168 -5.02 -13.12 -1.69
C ASN A 168 -6.15 -12.74 -2.65
N LYS A 169 -7.07 -11.87 -2.20
CA LYS A 169 -8.15 -11.33 -3.05
C LYS A 169 -7.64 -10.55 -4.25
N GLN A 170 -6.45 -9.95 -4.13
CA GLN A 170 -5.76 -9.26 -5.22
C GLN A 170 -4.94 -10.21 -6.12
N GLY A 171 -4.97 -11.51 -5.86
CA GLY A 171 -4.33 -12.55 -6.68
C GLY A 171 -2.89 -12.86 -6.30
N ILE A 172 -2.38 -12.36 -5.17
CA ILE A 172 -1.08 -12.73 -4.61
C ILE A 172 -1.23 -14.03 -3.80
N PRO A 173 -0.41 -15.07 -4.03
CA PRO A 173 -0.52 -16.34 -3.30
C PRO A 173 -0.12 -16.17 -1.83
N ALA A 174 -1.09 -15.95 -0.95
CA ALA A 174 -0.85 -15.62 0.45
C ALA A 174 -0.36 -16.83 1.27
N GLU A 175 -0.58 -18.05 0.79
CA GLU A 175 -0.20 -19.30 1.44
C GLU A 175 1.32 -19.52 1.43
N GLU A 176 2.03 -18.85 0.51
CA GLU A 176 3.50 -18.89 0.40
C GLU A 176 4.19 -17.82 1.25
N ILE A 177 3.41 -16.89 1.84
CA ILE A 177 3.95 -15.75 2.58
C ILE A 177 4.29 -16.17 4.01
N THR A 178 5.52 -15.90 4.42
CA THR A 178 5.92 -16.02 5.83
C THR A 178 5.33 -14.87 6.65
N VAL A 179 4.79 -15.17 7.83
CA VAL A 179 4.17 -14.16 8.70
C VAL A 179 4.94 -14.04 10.00
N GLU A 180 5.39 -12.83 10.33
CA GLU A 180 6.06 -12.52 11.60
C GLU A 180 5.14 -11.68 12.49
N PHE A 181 4.88 -12.17 13.71
CA PHE A 181 4.08 -11.46 14.70
C PHE A 181 4.96 -10.90 15.82
N HIS A 182 4.84 -9.59 16.04
CA HIS A 182 5.46 -8.79 17.09
C HIS A 182 4.41 -8.24 18.05
N GLN A 183 3.13 -8.21 17.67
CA GLN A 183 2.04 -7.78 18.53
C GLN A 183 1.20 -8.97 19.02
N PRO A 184 0.57 -8.88 20.20
CA PRO A 184 -0.42 -9.85 20.64
C PRO A 184 -1.72 -9.73 19.79
N PRO A 185 -2.58 -10.76 19.77
CA PRO A 185 -3.96 -10.58 19.29
C PRO A 185 -4.69 -9.57 20.18
N SER A 186 -5.78 -8.95 19.69
CA SER A 186 -6.63 -8.15 20.56
C SER A 186 -7.13 -9.00 21.74
N VAL A 187 -7.05 -8.41 22.93
CA VAL A 187 -7.69 -9.00 24.11
C VAL A 187 -9.19 -8.89 23.91
N GLY A 188 -9.90 -10.01 24.02
CA GLY A 188 -11.28 -10.21 23.55
C GLY A 188 -12.26 -9.07 23.79
N SER A 189 -13.12 -8.88 22.79
CA SER A 189 -14.35 -8.08 22.81
C SER A 189 -15.32 -8.53 23.91
#